data_AF-K6V3J7-F1
#
_entry.id   AF-K6V3J7-F1
#
_cell.length_a   1.000
_cell.length_b   1.000
_cell.length_c   1.000
_cell.angle_alpha   90.00
_cell.angle_beta   90.00
_cell.angle_gamma   90.00
#
_symmetry.space_group_name_H-M   'P 1'
#
loop_
_entity.id
_entity.type
_entity.pdbx_description
1 polymer ?
#
loop_
_entity_poly.entity_id
_entity_poly.type
_entity_poly.pdbx_seq_one_letter_code
_entity_poly.pdbx_strand_id
1 'polypeptide(L)'
;IKGCEGLEFSKNIKRELNKSDEYKKLLVFFEKIVSALCYIYNEKRKDTEVFNEELCRYLYYWLGDKINSLKYDKRIFKQIIRMIYGELNNNTEMIVVCSYHDYNIYDLDKYETHKLLFNYSKDFQNIENDTRDNQRPCDEYYYKFIEKYISIYKQAHSECKNKTKHQFFCNYFSRLFQENEYNKLSSFTCIQRDNIEPVLEKRKEHEHEGHARNQPYGHA
;
A
#
# COMPACT_ATOMS: atom_id res chain seq x y z
N ILE A 1 18.71 5.54 17.38
CA ILE A 1 18.85 6.33 16.14
C ILE A 1 19.76 7.51 16.50
N LYS A 2 21.08 7.40 16.25
CA LYS A 2 22.03 8.50 16.46
C LYS A 2 22.08 9.34 15.18
N GLY A 3 22.07 10.67 15.28
CA GLY A 3 22.35 11.55 14.12
C GLY A 3 21.23 12.50 13.68
N CYS A 4 20.10 12.57 14.39
CA CYS A 4 19.04 13.55 14.11
C CYS A 4 18.67 14.44 15.29
N GLU A 5 19.38 14.29 16.41
CA GLU A 5 19.28 15.16 17.57
C GLU A 5 19.83 16.54 17.18
N GLY A 6 18.93 17.45 16.77
CA GLY A 6 19.28 18.82 16.39
C GLY A 6 18.91 19.23 14.97
N LEU A 7 18.31 18.35 14.15
CA LEU A 7 17.86 18.73 12.81
C LEU A 7 16.75 19.79 12.89
N GLU A 8 16.89 20.82 12.05
CA GLU A 8 16.04 22.01 12.07
C GLU A 8 14.56 21.68 11.83
N PHE A 9 14.28 20.68 10.98
CA PHE A 9 12.92 20.21 10.74
C PHE A 9 12.25 19.68 12.00
N SER A 10 12.97 19.05 12.92
CA SER A 10 12.37 18.53 14.17
C SER A 10 11.87 19.66 15.06
N LYS A 11 12.68 20.70 15.22
CA LYS A 11 12.31 21.92 15.96
C LYS A 11 11.14 22.65 15.29
N ASN A 12 11.20 22.80 13.97
CA ASN A 12 10.15 23.48 13.21
C ASN A 12 8.82 22.72 13.26
N ILE A 13 8.82 21.41 13.00
CA ILE A 13 7.61 20.59 13.12
C ILE A 13 7.03 20.72 14.53
N LYS A 14 7.87 20.62 15.58
CA LYS A 14 7.39 20.79 16.96
C LYS A 14 6.74 22.15 17.18
N ARG A 15 7.35 23.22 16.68
CA ARG A 15 6.83 24.59 16.76
C ARG A 15 5.50 24.72 16.02
N GLU A 16 5.41 24.25 14.78
CA GLU A 16 4.18 24.27 13.97
C GLU A 16 3.03 23.52 14.65
N LEU A 17 3.30 22.32 15.20
CA LEU A 17 2.29 21.53 15.90
C LEU A 17 1.80 22.17 17.20
N ASN A 18 2.59 23.06 17.82
CA ASN A 18 2.18 23.78 19.03
C ASN A 18 1.35 25.05 18.75
N LYS A 19 1.22 25.48 17.49
CA LYS A 19 0.50 26.73 17.14
C LYS A 19 -1.01 26.69 17.38
N SER A 20 -1.62 25.51 17.37
CA SER A 20 -3.06 25.36 17.59
C SER A 20 -3.39 24.09 18.35
N ASP A 21 -4.46 24.11 19.16
CA ASP A 21 -4.92 22.92 19.88
C ASP A 21 -5.36 21.80 18.93
N GLU A 22 -5.80 22.17 17.73
CA GLU A 22 -6.09 21.22 16.68
C GLU A 22 -4.84 20.41 16.33
N TYR A 23 -3.69 21.05 16.04
CA TYR A 23 -2.45 20.34 15.67
C TYR A 23 -1.77 19.64 16.86
N LYS A 24 -1.95 20.14 18.08
CA LYS A 24 -1.32 19.56 19.29
C LYS A 24 -1.66 18.09 19.47
N LYS A 25 -2.81 17.60 19.01
CA LYS A 25 -3.15 16.18 19.11
C LYS A 25 -2.15 15.29 18.38
N LEU A 26 -1.50 15.77 17.32
CA LEU A 26 -0.45 15.03 16.60
C LEU A 26 0.85 14.88 17.41
N LEU A 27 1.05 15.68 18.46
CA LEU A 27 2.25 15.61 19.30
C LEU A 27 2.41 14.23 19.97
N VAL A 28 1.33 13.48 20.18
CA VAL A 28 1.39 12.10 20.69
C VAL A 28 2.20 11.16 19.79
N PHE A 29 2.36 11.51 18.51
CA PHE A 29 3.15 10.77 17.53
C PHE A 29 4.49 11.44 17.20
N PHE A 30 4.83 12.57 17.83
CA PHE A 30 5.95 13.42 17.45
C PHE A 30 7.28 12.67 17.37
N GLU A 31 7.66 11.93 18.41
CA GLU A 31 8.92 11.17 18.43
C GLU A 31 9.01 10.14 17.31
N LYS A 32 7.89 9.48 16.98
CA LYS A 32 7.82 8.52 15.87
C LYS A 32 7.92 9.21 14.51
N ILE A 33 7.26 10.36 14.36
CA ILE A 33 7.33 11.18 13.15
C ILE A 33 8.79 11.62 12.93
N VAL A 34 9.43 12.24 13.93
CA VAL A 34 10.83 12.68 13.82
C VAL A 34 11.76 11.52 13.52
N SER A 35 11.56 10.37 14.15
CA SER A 35 12.37 9.16 13.88
C SER A 35 12.23 8.67 12.44
N ALA A 36 11.00 8.64 11.89
CA ALA A 36 10.76 8.23 10.50
C ALA A 36 11.38 9.23 9.51
N LEU A 37 11.20 10.52 9.73
CA LEU A 37 11.77 11.59 8.90
C LEU A 37 13.30 11.54 8.93
N CYS A 38 13.88 11.37 10.11
CA CYS A 38 15.31 11.19 10.31
C CYS A 38 15.88 10.03 9.51
N TYR A 39 15.21 8.87 9.57
CA TYR A 39 15.62 7.70 8.80
C TYR A 39 15.65 8.00 7.30
N ILE A 40 14.55 8.53 6.76
CA ILE A 40 14.42 8.82 5.32
C ILE A 40 15.43 9.88 4.88
N TYR A 41 15.63 10.94 5.67
CA TYR A 41 16.64 11.97 5.43
C TYR A 41 18.04 11.36 5.32
N ASN A 42 18.42 10.52 6.28
CA ASN A 42 19.75 9.90 6.29
C ASN A 42 19.92 8.89 5.14
N GLU A 43 18.88 8.15 4.78
CA GLU A 43 18.92 7.28 3.60
C GLU A 43 19.15 8.07 2.32
N LYS A 44 18.46 9.22 2.14
CA LYS A 44 18.69 10.10 0.97
C LYS A 44 20.11 10.66 0.94
N ARG A 45 20.67 11.00 2.11
CA ARG A 45 22.02 11.57 2.21
C ARG A 45 23.14 10.58 1.90
N LYS A 46 22.95 9.31 2.25
CA LYS A 46 23.97 8.27 2.00
C LYS A 46 24.20 8.08 0.52
N ASP A 47 23.14 8.07 -0.27
CA ASP A 47 23.21 7.92 -1.72
C ASP A 47 22.00 8.60 -2.38
N THR A 48 22.24 9.74 -3.02
CA THR A 48 21.18 10.52 -3.66
C THR A 48 20.68 9.89 -4.96
N GLU A 49 21.52 9.10 -5.64
CA GLU A 49 21.23 8.48 -6.94
C GLU A 49 20.45 7.17 -6.78
N VAL A 50 20.73 6.40 -5.71
CA VAL A 50 20.10 5.10 -5.43
C VAL A 50 18.94 5.20 -4.43
N PHE A 51 18.58 6.41 -4.01
CA PHE A 51 17.52 6.60 -3.03
C PHE A 51 16.18 6.00 -3.48
N ASN A 52 15.63 5.13 -2.63
CA ASN A 52 14.33 4.54 -2.86
C ASN A 52 13.21 5.55 -2.56
N GLU A 53 12.69 6.20 -3.61
CA GLU A 53 11.55 7.13 -3.52
C GLU A 53 10.29 6.51 -2.90
N GLU A 54 10.18 5.19 -2.86
CA GLU A 54 9.05 4.51 -2.20
C GLU A 54 9.02 4.74 -0.71
N LEU A 55 10.17 5.00 -0.06
CA LEU A 55 10.22 5.38 1.37
C LEU A 55 9.35 6.60 1.65
N CYS A 56 9.29 7.54 0.72
CA CYS A 56 8.44 8.71 0.84
C CYS A 56 6.95 8.38 0.65
N ARG A 57 6.59 7.32 -0.09
CA ARG A 57 5.19 6.83 -0.17
C ARG A 57 4.79 6.09 1.10
N TYR A 58 5.69 5.25 1.64
CA TYR A 58 5.47 4.60 2.93
C TYR A 58 5.26 5.65 4.03
N LEU A 59 6.08 6.70 4.05
CA LEU A 59 5.90 7.83 4.95
C LEU A 59 4.53 8.49 4.78
N TYR A 60 4.09 8.74 3.55
CA TYR A 60 2.81 9.41 3.26
C TYR A 60 1.63 8.63 3.86
N TYR A 61 1.55 7.34 3.55
CA TYR A 61 0.45 6.51 4.04
C TYR A 61 0.55 6.26 5.56
N TRP A 62 1.75 6.12 6.10
CA TRP A 62 1.93 5.96 7.54
C TRP A 62 1.54 7.22 8.32
N LEU A 63 1.93 8.40 7.84
CA LEU A 63 1.50 9.69 8.42
C LEU A 63 0.00 9.84 8.31
N GLY A 64 -0.57 9.52 7.14
CA GLY A 64 -2.01 9.60 6.94
C GLY A 64 -2.79 8.71 7.91
N ASP A 65 -2.30 7.53 8.25
CA ASP A 65 -2.91 6.69 9.30
C ASP A 65 -2.90 7.36 10.68
N LYS A 66 -1.79 8.01 11.05
CA LYS A 66 -1.70 8.73 12.33
C LYS A 66 -2.64 9.91 12.35
N ILE A 67 -2.69 10.69 11.28
CA ILE A 67 -3.57 11.85 11.14
C ILE A 67 -5.04 11.41 11.15
N ASN A 68 -5.41 10.38 10.38
CA ASN A 68 -6.78 9.86 10.32
C ASN A 68 -7.23 9.28 11.67
N SER A 69 -6.33 8.66 12.44
CA SER A 69 -6.66 8.17 13.79
C SER A 69 -7.10 9.28 14.76
N LEU A 70 -6.69 10.52 14.49
CA LEU A 70 -7.07 11.70 15.25
C LEU A 70 -8.35 12.37 14.74
N LYS A 71 -9.00 11.78 13.72
CA LYS A 71 -10.26 12.23 13.11
C LYS A 71 -10.20 13.68 12.59
N TYR A 72 -9.06 14.08 12.06
CA TYR A 72 -8.92 15.36 11.38
C TYR A 72 -9.74 15.42 10.10
N ASP A 73 -10.21 16.61 9.75
CA ASP A 73 -10.82 16.82 8.45
C ASP A 73 -9.75 16.80 7.32
N LYS A 74 -10.23 16.74 6.07
CA LYS A 74 -9.38 16.71 4.87
C LYS A 74 -8.49 17.94 4.73
N ARG A 75 -8.91 19.13 5.18
CA ARG A 75 -8.11 20.36 5.09
C ARG A 75 -6.91 20.26 6.01
N ILE A 76 -7.14 19.84 7.25
CA ILE A 76 -6.11 19.68 8.27
C ILE A 76 -5.13 18.57 7.89
N PHE A 77 -5.64 17.45 7.37
CA PHE A 77 -4.79 16.40 6.80
C PHE A 77 -3.80 16.96 5.78
N LYS A 78 -4.31 17.72 4.79
CA LYS A 78 -3.48 18.33 3.73
C LYS A 78 -2.43 19.29 4.31
N GLN A 79 -2.83 20.12 5.27
CA GLN A 79 -1.93 21.08 5.91
C GLN A 79 -0.82 20.40 6.70
N ILE A 80 -1.13 19.35 7.46
CA ILE A 80 -0.14 18.59 8.23
C ILE A 80 0.84 17.89 7.29
N ILE A 81 0.37 17.16 6.27
CA ILE A 81 1.26 16.50 5.30
C ILE A 81 2.15 17.51 4.60
N ARG A 82 1.58 18.63 4.13
CA ARG A 82 2.35 19.69 3.46
C ARG A 82 3.41 20.29 4.38
N MET A 83 3.07 20.54 5.64
CA MET A 83 4.00 21.05 6.64
C MET A 83 5.15 20.07 6.87
N ILE A 84 4.84 18.79 7.12
CA ILE A 84 5.87 17.78 7.42
C ILE A 84 6.82 17.57 6.24
N TYR A 85 6.31 17.43 5.01
CA TYR A 85 7.15 17.27 3.83
C TYR A 85 7.91 18.55 3.48
N GLY A 86 7.30 19.72 3.71
CA GLY A 86 7.96 21.01 3.55
C GLY A 86 9.17 21.12 4.47
N GLU A 87 9.01 20.82 5.76
CA GLU A 87 10.11 20.86 6.72
C GLU A 87 11.18 19.79 6.43
N LEU A 88 10.79 18.58 6.01
CA LEU A 88 11.76 17.54 5.62
C LEU A 88 12.67 17.99 4.46
N ASN A 89 12.11 18.69 3.48
CA ASN A 89 12.87 19.23 2.35
C ASN A 89 13.56 20.56 2.66
N ASN A 90 13.18 21.23 3.75
CA ASN A 90 13.82 22.46 4.21
C ASN A 90 15.05 22.12 5.07
N ASN A 91 16.09 21.62 4.41
CA ASN A 91 17.35 21.22 5.04
C ASN A 91 18.52 22.06 4.51
N THR A 92 19.59 22.14 5.31
CA THR A 92 20.78 22.94 5.01
C THR A 92 21.57 22.46 3.79
N GLU A 93 21.35 21.21 3.40
CA GLU A 93 22.03 20.57 2.26
C GLU A 93 21.29 20.82 0.93
N MET A 94 20.15 21.53 0.96
CA MET A 94 19.33 21.89 -0.20
C MET A 94 18.90 20.69 -1.08
N ILE A 95 18.87 19.50 -0.49
CA ILE A 95 18.43 18.27 -1.16
C ILE A 95 16.92 18.10 -1.04
N VAL A 96 16.26 17.80 -2.15
CA VAL A 96 14.87 17.34 -2.15
C VAL A 96 14.85 15.89 -1.71
N VAL A 97 14.34 15.65 -0.50
CA VAL A 97 14.26 14.32 0.10
C VAL A 97 13.02 13.59 -0.42
N CYS A 98 11.86 14.23 -0.27
CA CYS A 98 10.58 13.69 -0.70
C CYS A 98 9.76 14.79 -1.39
N SER A 99 9.62 14.73 -2.72
CA SER A 99 8.89 15.76 -3.48
C SER A 99 7.39 15.73 -3.20
N TYR A 100 6.85 16.82 -2.65
CA TYR A 100 5.42 16.96 -2.33
C TYR A 100 4.48 16.67 -3.52
N HIS A 101 4.91 17.02 -4.74
CA HIS A 101 4.08 16.90 -5.95
C HIS A 101 3.74 15.44 -6.30
N ASP A 102 4.56 14.49 -5.87
CA ASP A 102 4.38 13.07 -6.17
C ASP A 102 3.24 12.41 -5.39
N TYR A 103 2.78 13.04 -4.31
CA TYR A 103 1.81 12.46 -3.38
C TYR A 103 0.39 13.01 -3.56
N ASN A 104 0.17 13.77 -4.64
CA ASN A 104 -1.09 14.38 -5.07
C ASN A 104 -2.19 14.39 -3.99
N ILE A 105 -1.97 15.24 -2.97
CA ILE A 105 -2.82 15.32 -1.79
C ILE A 105 -4.23 15.87 -2.08
N TYR A 106 -4.59 16.03 -3.35
CA TYR A 106 -5.81 16.68 -3.77
C TYR A 106 -6.99 15.69 -3.82
N ASP A 107 -6.75 14.41 -4.13
CA ASP A 107 -7.77 13.35 -4.18
C ASP A 107 -7.79 12.50 -2.89
N LEU A 108 -8.12 13.14 -1.77
CA LEU A 108 -8.28 12.44 -0.49
C LEU A 108 -9.54 11.57 -0.43
N ASP A 109 -10.49 11.76 -1.35
CA ASP A 109 -11.66 10.90 -1.47
C ASP A 109 -11.27 9.45 -1.82
N LYS A 110 -10.16 9.28 -2.54
CA LYS A 110 -9.58 7.98 -2.89
C LYS A 110 -8.40 7.59 -2.01
N TYR A 111 -8.14 8.26 -0.89
CA TYR A 111 -6.95 7.99 -0.04
C TYR A 111 -6.82 6.52 0.35
N GLU A 112 -7.86 5.93 0.93
CA GLU A 112 -7.84 4.52 1.35
C GLU A 112 -7.68 3.57 0.16
N THR A 113 -8.32 3.87 -0.97
CA THR A 113 -8.16 3.11 -2.22
C THR A 113 -6.72 3.16 -2.71
N HIS A 114 -6.12 4.36 -2.77
CA HIS A 114 -4.72 4.53 -3.17
C HIS A 114 -3.76 3.78 -2.25
N LYS A 115 -3.99 3.83 -0.94
CA LYS A 115 -3.19 3.13 0.05
C LYS A 115 -3.26 1.62 -0.14
N LEU A 116 -4.47 1.07 -0.33
CA LEU A 116 -4.66 -0.37 -0.53
C LEU A 116 -4.05 -0.84 -1.84
N LEU A 117 -4.17 -0.07 -2.92
CA LEU A 117 -3.50 -0.35 -4.19
C LEU A 117 -1.98 -0.29 -4.04
N PHE A 118 -1.45 0.68 -3.30
CA PHE A 118 -0.01 0.75 -3.01
C PHE A 118 0.46 -0.48 -2.25
N ASN A 119 -0.21 -0.84 -1.15
CA ASN A 119 0.14 -2.06 -0.40
C ASN A 119 0.07 -3.30 -1.30
N TYR A 120 -0.97 -3.41 -2.12
CA TYR A 120 -1.10 -4.53 -3.03
C TYR A 120 0.06 -4.60 -4.04
N SER A 121 0.52 -3.46 -4.58
CA SER A 121 1.68 -3.40 -5.48
C SER A 121 2.99 -3.87 -4.83
N LYS A 122 3.06 -3.91 -3.50
CA LYS A 122 4.21 -4.39 -2.72
C LYS A 122 4.08 -5.83 -2.31
N ASP A 123 2.86 -6.28 -2.03
CA ASP A 123 2.61 -7.61 -1.49
C ASP A 123 2.24 -8.65 -2.55
N PHE A 124 1.91 -8.26 -3.79
CA PHE A 124 1.34 -9.19 -4.76
C PHE A 124 2.27 -10.38 -5.08
N GLN A 125 3.59 -10.23 -5.00
CA GLN A 125 4.53 -11.35 -5.18
C GLN A 125 4.47 -12.35 -4.03
N ASN A 126 4.28 -11.87 -2.80
CA ASN A 126 4.08 -12.72 -1.64
C ASN A 126 2.72 -13.42 -1.72
N ILE A 127 1.67 -12.67 -2.08
CA ILE A 127 0.33 -13.21 -2.33
C ILE A 127 0.39 -14.26 -3.43
N GLU A 128 1.09 -14.01 -4.53
CA GLU A 128 1.31 -14.99 -5.59
C GLU A 128 1.94 -16.27 -5.01
N ASN A 129 3.03 -16.16 -4.27
CA ASN A 129 3.70 -17.33 -3.67
C ASN A 129 2.80 -18.12 -2.71
N ASP A 130 1.94 -17.42 -1.96
CA ASP A 130 0.98 -18.03 -1.05
C ASP A 130 -0.22 -18.67 -1.79
N THR A 131 -0.55 -18.17 -2.98
CA THR A 131 -1.73 -18.58 -3.78
C THR A 131 -1.39 -19.37 -5.03
N ARG A 132 -0.11 -19.69 -5.29
CA ARG A 132 0.38 -20.45 -6.46
C ARG A 132 -0.40 -21.73 -6.72
N ASP A 133 -0.74 -22.43 -5.64
CA ASP A 133 -1.75 -23.47 -5.67
C ASP A 133 -3.05 -22.85 -5.16
N ASN A 134 -3.99 -22.57 -6.07
CA ASN A 134 -5.31 -22.04 -5.73
C ASN A 134 -6.06 -22.92 -4.72
N GLN A 135 -5.56 -24.14 -4.45
CA GLN A 135 -6.09 -25.07 -3.46
C GLN A 135 -5.40 -25.01 -2.09
N ARG A 136 -4.43 -24.12 -1.91
CA ARG A 136 -3.74 -23.96 -0.63
C ARG A 136 -4.68 -23.35 0.40
N PRO A 137 -4.83 -23.96 1.58
CA PRO A 137 -5.70 -23.43 2.60
C PRO A 137 -5.10 -22.20 3.29
N CYS A 138 -5.92 -21.17 3.51
CA CYS A 138 -5.60 -19.97 4.25
C CYS A 138 -6.62 -19.74 5.37
N ASP A 139 -6.21 -19.03 6.42
CA ASP A 139 -7.17 -18.62 7.44
C ASP A 139 -8.14 -17.56 6.91
N GLU A 140 -9.28 -17.41 7.61
CA GLU A 140 -10.35 -16.48 7.23
C GLU A 140 -9.87 -15.03 7.11
N TYR A 141 -8.93 -14.62 7.97
CA TYR A 141 -8.42 -13.26 7.96
C TYR A 141 -7.63 -12.97 6.68
N TYR A 142 -6.74 -13.88 6.29
CA TYR A 142 -5.94 -13.76 5.08
C TYR A 142 -6.79 -13.89 3.81
N TYR A 143 -7.79 -14.78 3.81
CA TYR A 143 -8.75 -14.89 2.71
C TYR A 143 -9.46 -13.56 2.45
N LYS A 144 -10.06 -12.96 3.49
CA LYS A 144 -10.73 -11.64 3.39
C LYS A 144 -9.77 -10.52 2.99
N PHE A 145 -8.51 -10.60 3.42
CA PHE A 145 -7.47 -9.66 3.04
C PHE A 145 -7.19 -9.71 1.53
N ILE A 146 -6.98 -10.90 0.96
CA ILE A 146 -6.76 -11.09 -0.48
C ILE A 146 -7.98 -10.63 -1.28
N GLU A 147 -9.18 -11.04 -0.89
CA GLU A 147 -10.42 -10.64 -1.57
C GLU A 147 -10.58 -9.11 -1.63
N LYS A 148 -10.30 -8.42 -0.52
CA LYS A 148 -10.36 -6.96 -0.46
C LYS A 148 -9.40 -6.31 -1.45
N TYR A 149 -8.16 -6.79 -1.53
CA TYR A 149 -7.13 -6.22 -2.40
C TYR A 149 -7.50 -6.42 -3.88
N ILE A 150 -7.95 -7.63 -4.23
CA ILE A 150 -8.36 -7.96 -5.60
C ILE A 150 -9.61 -7.19 -6.01
N SER A 151 -10.61 -7.08 -5.13
CA SER A 151 -11.82 -6.31 -5.41
C SER A 151 -11.50 -4.85 -5.72
N ILE A 152 -10.62 -4.23 -4.92
CA ILE A 152 -10.20 -2.84 -5.12
C ILE A 152 -9.37 -2.69 -6.40
N TYR A 153 -8.47 -3.62 -6.67
CA TYR A 153 -7.69 -3.64 -7.91
C TYR A 153 -8.60 -3.71 -9.15
N LYS A 154 -9.57 -4.63 -9.17
CA LYS A 154 -10.54 -4.78 -10.27
C LYS A 154 -11.37 -3.51 -10.47
N GLN A 155 -11.84 -2.90 -9.38
CA GLN A 155 -12.59 -1.65 -9.42
C GLN A 155 -11.74 -0.51 -10.00
N ALA A 156 -10.52 -0.33 -9.49
CA ALA A 156 -9.60 0.71 -9.96
C ALA A 156 -9.23 0.52 -11.44
N HIS A 157 -8.93 -0.71 -11.84
CA HIS A 157 -8.66 -1.06 -13.23
C HIS A 157 -9.86 -0.72 -14.13
N SER A 158 -11.09 -1.06 -13.72
CA SER A 158 -12.30 -0.74 -14.47
C SER A 158 -12.56 0.77 -14.56
N GLU A 159 -12.37 1.50 -13.46
CA GLU A 159 -12.51 2.96 -13.41
C GLU A 159 -11.52 3.64 -14.36
N CYS A 160 -10.30 3.11 -14.46
CA CYS A 160 -9.22 3.68 -15.26
C CYS A 160 -9.18 3.28 -16.73
N LYS A 161 -10.08 2.40 -17.20
CA LYS A 161 -10.25 2.13 -18.63
C LYS A 161 -10.71 3.37 -19.42
N ASN A 162 -11.49 4.24 -18.80
CA ASN A 162 -11.98 5.48 -19.39
C ASN A 162 -11.16 6.67 -18.85
N LYS A 163 -9.99 6.93 -19.44
CA LYS A 163 -8.96 7.89 -19.00
C LYS A 163 -9.41 9.37 -18.85
N THR A 164 -10.66 9.70 -19.17
CA THR A 164 -11.21 11.07 -19.13
C THR A 164 -11.73 11.50 -17.75
N LYS A 165 -12.02 10.57 -16.84
CA LYS A 165 -12.37 10.86 -15.45
C LYS A 165 -11.26 10.37 -14.53
N HIS A 166 -10.92 11.16 -13.50
CA HIS A 166 -9.92 10.79 -12.48
C HIS A 166 -8.49 10.58 -13.00
N GLN A 167 -8.02 11.45 -13.90
CA GLN A 167 -6.68 11.36 -14.52
C GLN A 167 -5.55 11.12 -13.51
N PHE A 168 -5.57 11.80 -12.37
CA PHE A 168 -4.54 11.65 -11.34
C PHE A 168 -4.56 10.27 -10.66
N PHE A 169 -5.74 9.80 -10.25
CA PHE A 169 -5.94 8.47 -9.71
C PHE A 169 -5.45 7.40 -10.70
N CYS A 170 -5.83 7.54 -11.97
CA CYS A 170 -5.46 6.57 -12.99
C CYS A 170 -3.99 6.61 -13.41
N ASN A 171 -3.36 7.80 -13.41
CA ASN A 171 -1.92 7.92 -13.58
C ASN A 171 -1.16 7.27 -12.43
N TYR A 172 -1.68 7.37 -11.20
CA TYR A 172 -1.08 6.69 -10.06
C TYR A 172 -1.23 5.17 -10.17
N PHE A 173 -2.44 4.69 -10.49
CA PHE A 173 -2.72 3.28 -10.71
C PHE A 173 -1.81 2.66 -11.77
N SER A 174 -1.62 3.33 -12.92
CA SER A 174 -0.75 2.82 -13.99
C SER A 174 0.74 2.83 -13.67
N ARG A 175 1.17 3.64 -12.68
CA ARG A 175 2.54 3.55 -12.14
C ARG A 175 2.74 2.35 -11.23
N LEU A 176 1.67 1.83 -10.62
CA LEU A 176 1.73 0.68 -9.72
C LEU A 176 1.57 -0.65 -10.45
N PHE A 177 0.79 -0.69 -11.52
CA PHE A 177 0.39 -1.92 -12.20
C PHE A 177 0.47 -1.76 -13.71
N GLN A 178 1.03 -2.76 -14.39
CA GLN A 178 1.04 -2.82 -15.85
C GLN A 178 -0.29 -3.36 -16.38
N GLU A 179 -0.73 -2.90 -17.55
CA GLU A 179 -2.02 -3.31 -18.14
C GLU A 179 -2.12 -4.82 -18.40
N ASN A 180 -0.99 -5.45 -18.75
CA ASN A 180 -0.91 -6.90 -19.01
C ASN A 180 -0.99 -7.77 -17.75
N GLU A 181 -0.90 -7.19 -16.55
CA GLU A 181 -0.93 -7.93 -15.29
C GLU A 181 -2.35 -8.21 -14.80
N TYR A 182 -3.38 -7.62 -15.42
CA TYR A 182 -4.77 -7.70 -14.96
C TYR A 182 -5.23 -9.13 -14.69
N ASN A 183 -5.01 -10.05 -15.64
CA ASN A 183 -5.47 -11.44 -15.50
C ASN A 183 -4.81 -12.15 -14.32
N LYS A 184 -3.51 -11.87 -14.08
CA LYS A 184 -2.73 -12.46 -12.99
C LYS A 184 -3.14 -11.86 -11.65
N LEU A 185 -3.11 -10.54 -11.52
CA LEU A 185 -3.40 -9.86 -10.26
C LEU A 185 -4.88 -9.92 -9.87
N SER A 186 -5.75 -10.33 -10.80
CA SER A 186 -7.18 -10.54 -10.52
C SER A 186 -7.54 -11.96 -10.10
N SER A 187 -6.62 -12.91 -10.22
CA SER A 187 -6.89 -14.34 -10.07
C SER A 187 -6.46 -14.95 -8.73
N PHE A 188 -5.62 -14.26 -7.95
CA PHE A 188 -5.14 -14.79 -6.68
C PHE A 188 -6.29 -15.18 -5.75
N THR A 189 -6.20 -16.34 -5.13
CA THR A 189 -7.19 -16.83 -4.18
C THR A 189 -6.61 -17.98 -3.38
N CYS A 190 -7.28 -18.34 -2.29
CA CYS A 190 -6.92 -19.47 -1.45
C CYS A 190 -8.19 -20.10 -0.86
N ILE A 191 -8.07 -21.33 -0.34
CA ILE A 191 -9.22 -22.03 0.24
C ILE A 191 -9.35 -21.66 1.71
N GLN A 192 -10.48 -21.09 2.10
CA GLN A 192 -10.75 -20.86 3.52
C GLN A 192 -10.75 -22.19 4.28
N ARG A 193 -9.99 -22.28 5.38
CA ARG A 193 -9.81 -23.52 6.17
C ARG A 193 -11.12 -24.21 6.59
N ASP A 194 -12.18 -23.46 6.85
CA ASP A 194 -13.48 -24.03 7.22
C ASP A 194 -14.18 -24.78 6.06
N ASN A 195 -13.68 -24.60 4.83
CA ASN A 195 -14.17 -25.25 3.61
C ASN A 195 -13.29 -26.43 3.16
N ILE A 196 -12.38 -26.94 4.00
CA ILE A 196 -11.44 -28.01 3.61
C ILE A 196 -12.14 -29.35 3.35
N GLU A 197 -13.11 -29.74 4.18
CA GLU A 197 -13.85 -31.01 4.02
C GLU A 197 -14.53 -31.16 2.63
N PRO A 198 -15.37 -30.21 2.17
CA PRO A 198 -16.02 -30.32 0.86
C PRO A 198 -15.05 -30.21 -0.33
N VAL A 199 -13.86 -29.62 -0.14
CA VAL A 199 -12.83 -29.56 -1.20
C VAL A 199 -12.09 -30.89 -1.33
N LEU A 200 -11.79 -31.56 -0.21
CA LEU A 200 -11.15 -32.87 -0.22
C LEU A 200 -12.04 -33.94 -0.85
N GLU A 201 -13.36 -33.87 -0.62
CA GLU A 201 -14.33 -34.77 -1.27
C GLU A 201 -14.37 -34.57 -2.79
N LYS A 202 -14.47 -33.33 -3.27
CA LYS A 202 -14.41 -33.03 -4.71
C LYS A 202 -13.10 -33.49 -5.36
N ARG A 203 -11.97 -33.40 -4.64
CA ARG A 203 -10.66 -33.85 -5.15
C ARG A 203 -10.66 -35.36 -5.36
N LYS A 204 -11.18 -36.12 -4.39
CA LYS A 204 -11.34 -37.59 -4.52
C LYS A 204 -12.24 -37.95 -5.69
N GLU A 205 -13.35 -37.24 -5.87
CA GLU A 205 -14.26 -37.45 -7.01
C GLU A 205 -13.58 -37.19 -8.37
N HIS A 206 -12.88 -36.06 -8.52
CA HIS A 206 -12.16 -35.73 -9.75
C HIS A 206 -10.99 -36.68 -10.05
N GLU A 207 -10.26 -37.15 -9.03
CA GLU A 207 -9.19 -38.14 -9.18
C GLU A 207 -9.75 -39.52 -9.59
N HIS A 208 -10.91 -39.92 -9.04
CA HIS A 208 -11.61 -41.13 -9.45
C HIS A 208 -12.13 -41.05 -10.90
N GLU A 209 -12.68 -39.91 -11.33
CA GLU A 209 -13.14 -39.73 -12.71
C GLU A 209 -12.00 -39.67 -13.73
N GLY A 210 -10.86 -39.08 -13.37
CA GLY A 210 -9.66 -39.04 -14.21
C GLY A 210 -9.04 -40.43 -14.45
N HIS A 211 -9.10 -41.30 -13.44
CA HIS A 211 -8.65 -42.70 -13.57
C HIS A 211 -9.62 -43.56 -14.39
N ALA A 212 -10.93 -43.32 -14.32
CA ALA A 212 -11.93 -44.08 -15.07
C ALA A 212 -11.90 -43.81 -16.59
N ARG A 213 -11.38 -42.66 -17.03
CA ARG A 213 -11.29 -42.29 -18.45
C ARG A 213 -10.07 -42.87 -19.19
N ASN A 214 -9.12 -43.49 -18.49
CA ASN A 214 -7.86 -43.99 -19.06
C ASN A 214 -7.75 -45.52 -19.16
N GLN A 215 -8.88 -46.26 -19.18
CA GLN A 215 -8.86 -47.70 -19.50
C GLN A 215 -9.01 -47.89 -21.02
N PRO A 216 -8.02 -48.47 -21.73
CA PRO A 216 -8.19 -48.83 -23.13
C PRO A 216 -9.14 -50.03 -23.23
N TYR A 217 -10.23 -49.88 -23.96
CA TYR A 217 -11.12 -50.98 -24.32
C TYR A 217 -10.33 -52.05 -25.09
N GLY A 218 -10.12 -53.20 -24.46
CA GLY A 218 -9.59 -54.39 -25.13
C GLY A 218 -10.65 -54.99 -26.04
N HIS A 219 -10.34 -55.07 -27.34
CA HIS A 219 -11.11 -55.83 -28.31
C HIS A 219 -10.95 -57.34 -28.07
N ALA A 220 -12.09 -58.03 -28.01
CA ALA A 220 -12.20 -59.48 -28.23
C ALA A 220 -12.62 -59.72 -29.68
#